data_AF-A0A6P1U885-F1
#
_entry.id   AF-A0A6P1U885-F1
#
_cell.length_a   1.000
_cell.length_b   1.000
_cell.length_c   1.000
_cell.angle_alpha   90.00
_cell.angle_beta   90.00
_cell.angle_gamma   90.00
#
_symmetry.space_group_name_H-M   'P 1'
#
loop_
_entity.id
_entity.type
_entity.pdbx_description
1 polymer ?
#
loop_
_entity_poly.entity_id
_entity_poly.type
_entity_poly.pdbx_seq_one_letter_code
_entity_poly.pdbx_strand_id
1 'polypeptide(L)'
;MQTFTHIFKDEVSAPSYRWTNLDGSEGGIVAESANIHPTAIISPTAEVGPGARIDSYALVCEDARIGRWARIGRWARIGDRARIGNDARIGEGARIGEDACIEPGTCISADLT
;
A
#
# COMPACT_ATOMS: atom_id res chain seq x y z
N MET A 1 -0.85 -13.53 15.29
CA MET A 1 -1.48 -12.46 14.49
C MET A 1 -2.97 -12.56 14.69
N GLN A 2 -3.64 -11.51 15.16
CA GLN A 2 -5.10 -11.52 15.25
C GLN A 2 -5.64 -10.92 13.96
N THR A 3 -6.35 -11.75 13.19
CA THR A 3 -7.02 -11.32 11.96
C THR A 3 -8.45 -10.91 12.29
N PHE A 4 -8.93 -9.83 11.69
CA PHE A 4 -10.30 -9.34 11.80
C PHE A 4 -10.84 -9.03 10.40
N THR A 5 -12.17 -8.92 10.27
CA THR A 5 -12.77 -8.51 9.00
C THR A 5 -12.70 -6.99 8.88
N HIS A 6 -12.07 -6.49 7.82
CA HIS A 6 -12.04 -5.06 7.50
C HIS A 6 -12.78 -4.79 6.20
N ILE A 7 -13.57 -3.74 6.19
CA ILE A 7 -14.23 -3.24 4.98
C ILE A 7 -13.39 -2.08 4.47
N PHE A 8 -12.70 -2.31 3.36
CA PHE A 8 -11.93 -1.28 2.68
C PHE A 8 -12.87 -0.28 2.01
N LYS A 9 -12.38 0.94 1.76
CA LYS A 9 -13.19 2.05 1.21
C LYS A 9 -13.82 1.76 -0.17
N ASP A 10 -13.30 0.79 -0.89
CA ASP A 10 -13.81 0.25 -2.15
C ASP A 10 -14.90 -0.83 -1.94
N GLU A 11 -15.50 -0.88 -0.74
CA GLU A 11 -16.55 -1.82 -0.32
C GLU A 11 -16.13 -3.29 -0.35
N VAL A 12 -14.82 -3.54 -0.47
CA VAL A 12 -14.24 -4.88 -0.42
C VAL A 12 -14.08 -5.28 1.04
N SER A 13 -14.72 -6.36 1.44
CA SER A 13 -14.52 -7.00 2.75
C SER A 13 -13.47 -8.09 2.63
N ALA A 14 -12.42 -8.05 3.46
CA ALA A 14 -11.41 -9.10 3.51
C ALA A 14 -10.88 -9.33 4.93
N PRO A 15 -10.37 -10.54 5.21
CA PRO A 15 -9.59 -10.78 6.42
C PRO A 15 -8.34 -9.90 6.39
N SER A 16 -8.11 -9.17 7.48
CA SER A 16 -7.07 -8.16 7.61
C SER A 16 -6.45 -8.18 9.00
N TYR A 17 -5.27 -7.61 9.12
CA TYR A 17 -4.54 -7.49 10.37
C TYR A 17 -3.85 -6.13 10.45
N ARG A 18 -3.37 -5.76 11.64
CA ARG A 18 -2.57 -4.55 11.85
C ARG A 18 -1.10 -4.85 11.59
N TRP A 19 -0.50 -4.16 10.62
CA TRP A 19 0.92 -4.31 10.31
C TRP A 19 1.79 -3.82 11.46
N THR A 20 2.99 -4.37 11.57
CA THR A 20 4.02 -3.88 12.48
C THR A 20 5.26 -3.63 11.65
N ASN A 21 5.73 -2.38 11.66
CA ASN A 21 6.93 -2.01 10.93
C ASN A 21 8.17 -2.68 11.57
N LEU A 22 9.26 -2.73 10.81
CA LEU A 22 10.50 -3.37 11.25
C LEU A 22 11.07 -2.77 12.55
N ASP A 23 10.84 -1.48 12.80
CA ASP A 23 11.26 -0.77 14.01
C ASP A 23 10.36 -1.03 15.23
N GLY A 24 9.29 -1.83 15.07
CA GLY A 24 8.30 -2.12 16.10
C GLY A 24 7.17 -1.10 16.20
N SER A 25 7.17 -0.05 15.37
CA SER A 25 6.06 0.91 15.32
C SER A 25 4.80 0.26 14.73
N GLU A 26 3.64 0.76 15.14
CA GLU A 26 2.36 0.32 14.58
C GLU A 26 2.27 0.73 13.11
N GLY A 27 1.85 -0.20 12.27
CA GLY A 27 1.55 0.05 10.87
C GLY A 27 0.07 0.04 10.56
N GLY A 28 -0.23 0.24 9.28
CA GLY A 28 -1.59 0.31 8.77
C GLY A 28 -2.36 -1.00 8.78
N ILE A 29 -3.58 -0.95 8.24
CA ILE A 29 -4.42 -2.13 8.06
C ILE A 29 -4.04 -2.83 6.76
N VAL A 30 -3.71 -4.11 6.85
CA VAL A 30 -3.24 -4.91 5.73
C VAL A 30 -4.14 -6.13 5.56
N ALA A 31 -4.62 -6.36 4.35
CA ALA A 31 -5.31 -7.59 4.01
C ALA A 31 -4.39 -8.81 4.17
N GLU A 32 -4.91 -9.91 4.71
CA GLU A 32 -4.16 -11.15 4.94
C GLU A 32 -3.53 -11.74 3.66
N SER A 33 -4.18 -11.51 2.52
CA SER A 33 -3.71 -11.93 1.20
C SER A 33 -2.65 -11.02 0.57
N ALA A 34 -2.38 -9.85 1.15
CA ALA A 34 -1.34 -8.95 0.66
C ALA A 34 0.05 -9.51 0.97
N ASN A 35 0.99 -9.32 0.04
CA ASN A 35 2.38 -9.71 0.21
C ASN A 35 3.23 -8.47 0.42
N ILE A 36 3.72 -8.28 1.64
CA ILE A 36 4.45 -7.08 2.04
C ILE A 36 5.85 -7.50 2.47
N HIS A 37 6.85 -6.84 1.89
CA HIS A 37 8.23 -7.06 2.30
C HIS A 37 8.44 -6.54 3.74
N PRO A 38 9.15 -7.27 4.62
CA PRO A 38 9.34 -6.87 6.02
C PRO A 38 9.98 -5.49 6.24
N THR A 39 10.68 -4.96 5.24
CA THR A 39 11.32 -3.63 5.29
C THR A 39 10.43 -2.51 4.75
N ALA A 40 9.23 -2.80 4.27
CA ALA A 40 8.27 -1.78 3.89
C ALA A 40 7.76 -1.05 5.15
N ILE A 41 7.58 0.26 5.02
CA ILE A 41 7.05 1.10 6.10
C ILE A 41 5.65 1.54 5.70
N ILE A 42 4.68 1.26 6.57
CA ILE A 42 3.28 1.57 6.34
C ILE A 42 2.81 2.42 7.52
N SER A 43 2.29 3.61 7.24
CA SER A 43 1.73 4.47 8.26
C SER A 43 0.55 3.82 8.98
N PRO A 44 0.33 4.09 10.29
CA PRO A 44 -0.76 3.51 11.08
C PRO A 44 -2.17 3.69 10.49
N THR A 45 -2.37 4.75 9.70
CA THR A 45 -3.66 5.10 9.08
C THR A 45 -3.79 4.62 7.63
N ALA A 46 -2.74 4.04 7.06
CA ALA A 46 -2.78 3.54 5.70
C ALA A 46 -3.53 2.20 5.59
N GLU A 47 -4.07 1.94 4.41
CA GLU A 47 -4.81 0.72 4.10
C GLU A 47 -4.20 0.01 2.87
N VAL A 48 -3.99 -1.30 3.00
CA VAL A 48 -3.46 -2.15 1.93
C VAL A 48 -4.47 -3.24 1.60
N GLY A 49 -5.00 -3.17 0.38
CA GLY A 49 -6.05 -4.04 -0.10
C GLY A 49 -5.59 -5.47 -0.42
N PRO A 50 -6.55 -6.39 -0.65
CA PRO A 50 -6.29 -7.80 -0.90
C PRO A 50 -5.40 -8.06 -2.11
N GLY A 51 -4.45 -8.99 -1.96
CA GLY A 51 -3.54 -9.39 -3.03
C GLY A 51 -2.54 -8.31 -3.49
N ALA A 52 -2.52 -7.14 -2.84
CA ALA A 52 -1.52 -6.12 -3.13
C ALA A 52 -0.11 -6.62 -2.82
N ARG A 53 0.87 -6.10 -3.55
CA ARG A 53 2.29 -6.41 -3.35
C ARG A 53 3.05 -5.14 -3.06
N ILE A 54 3.81 -5.14 -1.96
CA ILE A 54 4.63 -4.01 -1.54
C ILE A 54 6.06 -4.51 -1.37
N ASP A 55 6.96 -4.02 -2.23
CA ASP A 55 8.36 -4.40 -2.24
C ASP A 55 9.18 -3.69 -1.15
N SER A 56 10.45 -4.10 -1.02
CA SER A 56 11.38 -3.64 0.00
C SER A 56 11.51 -2.11 0.01
N TYR A 57 11.55 -1.52 1.21
CA TYR A 57 11.75 -0.07 1.40
C TYR A 57 10.71 0.83 0.72
N ALA A 58 9.58 0.28 0.27
CA ALA A 58 8.45 1.09 -0.10
C ALA A 58 7.90 1.82 1.14
N LEU A 59 7.49 3.06 0.94
CA LEU A 59 6.90 3.91 1.97
C LEU A 59 5.45 4.22 1.61
N VAL A 60 4.52 3.80 2.46
CA VAL A 60 3.10 4.12 2.34
C VAL A 60 2.74 5.09 3.45
N CYS A 61 2.52 6.35 3.08
CA CYS A 61 2.30 7.46 4.02
C CYS A 61 0.86 7.50 4.58
N GLU A 62 0.53 8.52 5.36
CA GLU A 62 -0.70 8.58 6.17
C GLU A 62 -1.95 8.62 5.29
N ASP A 63 -3.00 7.90 5.70
CA ASP A 63 -4.29 7.81 4.99
C ASP A 63 -4.20 7.33 3.53
N ALA A 64 -3.03 6.86 3.10
CA ALA A 64 -2.81 6.33 1.78
C ALA A 64 -3.51 4.98 1.62
N ARG A 65 -3.96 4.70 0.40
CA ARG A 65 -4.79 3.54 0.09
C ARG A 65 -4.23 2.80 -1.10
N ILE A 66 -3.97 1.52 -0.88
CA ILE A 66 -3.48 0.63 -1.91
C ILE A 66 -4.61 -0.31 -2.31
N GLY A 67 -5.07 -0.19 -3.55
CA GLY A 67 -6.13 -1.02 -4.10
C GLY A 67 -5.73 -2.49 -4.23
N ARG A 68 -6.72 -3.34 -4.48
CA ARG A 68 -6.50 -4.79 -4.66
C ARG A 68 -5.53 -5.05 -5.81
N TRP A 69 -4.67 -6.06 -5.66
CA TRP A 69 -3.69 -6.48 -6.68
C TRP A 69 -2.70 -5.39 -7.15
N ALA A 70 -2.71 -4.21 -6.53
CA ALA A 70 -1.76 -3.17 -6.85
C ALA A 70 -0.34 -3.61 -6.49
N ARG A 71 0.63 -3.13 -7.26
CA ARG A 71 2.05 -3.45 -7.07
C ARG A 71 2.82 -2.17 -6.80
N ILE A 72 3.44 -2.10 -5.63
CA ILE A 72 4.27 -0.99 -5.19
C ILE A 72 5.72 -1.44 -5.24
N GLY A 73 6.48 -0.87 -6.17
CA GLY A 73 7.87 -1.22 -6.38
C GLY A 73 8.79 -0.80 -5.23
N ARG A 74 10.00 -1.36 -5.25
CA ARG A 74 11.04 -1.06 -4.27
C ARG A 74 11.30 0.44 -4.20
N TRP A 75 11.59 1.00 -3.03
CA TRP A 75 11.87 2.44 -2.86
C TRP A 75 10.76 3.40 -3.30
N ALA A 76 9.59 2.90 -3.71
CA ALA A 76 8.49 3.76 -4.10
C ALA A 76 7.93 4.48 -2.86
N ARG A 77 7.54 5.75 -3.05
CA ARG A 77 6.89 6.56 -2.02
C ARG A 77 5.47 6.87 -2.44
N ILE A 78 4.52 6.48 -1.61
CA ILE A 78 3.09 6.80 -1.75
C ILE A 78 2.77 7.91 -0.77
N GLY A 79 2.51 9.12 -1.26
CA GLY A 79 2.23 10.31 -0.45
C GLY A 79 0.95 10.22 0.37
N ASP A 80 0.78 11.17 1.29
CA ASP A 80 -0.36 11.21 2.19
C ASP A 80 -1.69 11.29 1.43
N ARG A 81 -2.70 10.56 1.89
CA ARG A 81 -4.05 10.46 1.30
C ARG A 81 -4.09 10.00 -0.15
N ALA A 82 -2.95 9.56 -0.72
CA ALA A 82 -2.88 9.08 -2.08
C ALA A 82 -3.72 7.80 -2.25
N ARG A 83 -4.33 7.66 -3.42
CA ARG A 83 -5.23 6.55 -3.75
C ARG A 83 -4.65 5.81 -4.93
N ILE A 84 -4.16 4.60 -4.69
CA ILE A 84 -3.66 3.71 -5.72
C ILE A 84 -4.79 2.79 -6.12
N GLY A 85 -5.21 2.87 -7.39
CA GLY A 85 -6.27 2.05 -7.93
C GLY A 85 -5.92 0.56 -7.96
N ASN A 86 -6.97 -0.24 -8.15
CA ASN A 86 -6.86 -1.70 -8.28
C ASN A 86 -5.98 -2.06 -9.48
N ASP A 87 -5.13 -3.09 -9.34
CA ASP A 87 -4.23 -3.57 -10.39
C ASP A 87 -3.19 -2.52 -10.89
N ALA A 88 -3.09 -1.36 -10.24
CA ALA A 88 -2.12 -0.33 -10.59
C ALA A 88 -0.69 -0.82 -10.31
N ARG A 89 0.26 -0.38 -11.13
CA ARG A 89 1.67 -0.75 -11.01
C ARG A 89 2.50 0.50 -10.82
N ILE A 90 3.07 0.66 -9.64
CA ILE A 90 3.96 1.75 -9.28
C ILE A 90 5.39 1.22 -9.38
N GLY A 91 6.18 1.81 -10.27
CA GLY A 91 7.57 1.41 -10.52
C GLY A 91 8.49 1.63 -9.33
N GLU A 92 9.68 1.01 -9.39
CA GLU A 92 10.74 1.18 -8.40
C GLU A 92 11.19 2.65 -8.29
N GLY A 93 11.23 3.21 -7.07
CA GLY A 93 11.63 4.60 -6.84
C GLY A 93 10.60 5.65 -7.27
N ALA A 94 9.43 5.24 -7.78
CA ALA A 94 8.37 6.18 -8.14
C ALA A 94 7.88 6.97 -6.92
N ARG A 95 7.61 8.26 -7.13
CA ARG A 95 7.10 9.17 -6.09
C ARG A 95 5.70 9.62 -6.45
N ILE A 96 4.72 9.12 -5.72
CA ILE A 96 3.33 9.53 -5.83
C ILE A 96 3.10 10.68 -4.86
N GLY A 97 2.63 11.81 -5.38
CA GLY A 97 2.34 12.99 -4.58
C GLY A 97 1.21 12.78 -3.57
N GLU A 98 1.10 13.71 -2.64
CA GLU A 98 -0.04 13.78 -1.71
C GLU A 98 -1.35 13.99 -2.48
N ASP A 99 -2.43 13.39 -1.99
CA ASP A 99 -3.78 13.40 -2.59
C ASP A 99 -3.87 12.87 -4.04
N ALA A 100 -2.78 12.33 -4.57
CA ALA A 100 -2.75 11.80 -5.93
C ALA A 100 -3.72 10.62 -6.06
N CYS A 101 -4.47 10.62 -7.16
CA CYS A 101 -5.38 9.54 -7.50
C CYS A 101 -4.83 8.82 -8.73
N ILE A 102 -4.46 7.55 -8.56
CA ILE A 102 -3.99 6.69 -9.64
C ILE A 102 -5.14 5.78 -10.04
N GLU A 103 -5.55 5.86 -11.30
CA GLU A 103 -6.65 5.07 -11.82
C GLU A 103 -6.33 3.56 -11.81
N PRO A 104 -7.34 2.68 -11.65
CA PRO A 104 -7.14 1.24 -11.74
C PRO A 104 -6.42 0.79 -13.02
N GLY A 105 -5.48 -0.13 -12.90
CA GLY A 105 -4.69 -0.67 -14.02
C GLY A 105 -3.62 0.28 -14.57
N THR A 106 -3.53 1.51 -14.06
CA THR A 106 -2.50 2.47 -14.48
C THR A 106 -1.11 1.96 -14.12
N CYS A 107 -0.19 2.05 -15.07
CA CYS A 107 1.21 1.75 -14.85
C CYS A 107 2.00 3.05 -14.81
N ILE A 108 2.61 3.35 -13.66
CA ILE A 108 3.54 4.46 -13.50
C ILE A 108 4.94 3.88 -13.60
N SER A 109 5.61 4.17 -14.72
CA SER A 109 7.03 3.86 -14.88
C SER A 109 7.82 4.72 -13.91
N ALA A 110 8.85 4.13 -13.32
CA ALA A 110 9.86 4.87 -12.60
C ALA A 110 10.57 5.81 -13.59
N ASP A 111 10.47 7.12 -13.38
CA ASP A 111 11.40 8.07 -13.97
C ASP A 111 12.56 8.18 -12.98
N LEU A 112 13.67 7.55 -13.34
CA LEU A 112 14.92 7.63 -12.60
C LEU A 112 15.59 8.95 -13.01
N THR A 113 15.32 10.04 -12.29
CA THR A 113 16.14 11.27 -12.38
C THR A 113 17.56 11.02 -11.91
#